data_AF-A0A1F3YFG2-F1
#
_entry.id   AF-A0A1F3YFG2-F1
#
_cell.length_a   1.000
_cell.length_b   1.000
_cell.length_c   1.000
_cell.angle_alpha   90.00
_cell.angle_beta   90.00
_cell.angle_gamma   90.00
#
_symmetry.space_group_name_H-M   'P 1'
#
loop_
_entity.id
_entity.type
_entity.pdbx_description
1 polymer ?
#
loop_
_entity_poly.entity_id
_entity_poly.type
_entity_poly.pdbx_seq_one_letter_code
_entity_poly.pdbx_strand_id
1 'polypeptide(L)'
;MGAFETISFRPEHCDGCNDCMIACARAKEQSDDVLHSRIQIVPAEGGFELAMCRQCGDPECVHNCPAAALSKDGESGVINWDASKCVNCLLCTLGCTYGGIVYDAPAARVIKCDLCGGHPACVKACTHGALKFLTTARIYNEVGNLEDLFVPGLAGCQGCNTELIMRHAMRRIGPDAVVATPPGCIPGMGSVGYNGLTGTKVPVFHPLLTNTASMLTGVRRYYKRIGRNVKAVALAGDGGTADVGFQSLSGAAERGEEMLFICVDNEGYMNTGMQRSGCTPYGAWTSTTPVGERGRGKTQDAKNLPLLMVMHHCAYVATASTAFMEDLYDKLDRAIAASEHGFAYLHIYSPCTTGWRFPSDQNIEVARKAVQTNFVLLWEFDPQGGLRLTHPVDDPFPLAEYVKELGKYRHLSEEQIAHIEASVARNVSFVQGLAAGRPPTAAAA
;
A
#
# COMPACT_ATOMS: atom_id res chain seq x y z
N MET A 1 1.46 6.39 -19.66
CA MET A 1 0.40 7.27 -19.14
C MET A 1 0.89 7.78 -17.80
N GLY A 2 1.42 9.00 -17.74
CA GLY A 2 1.85 9.62 -16.49
C GLY A 2 0.67 9.78 -15.54
N ALA A 3 0.94 9.80 -14.25
CA ALA A 3 -0.07 10.14 -13.26
C ALA A 3 0.00 11.63 -12.96
N PHE A 4 -1.16 12.26 -12.83
CA PHE A 4 -1.28 13.72 -12.91
C PHE A 4 -1.75 14.31 -11.60
N GLU A 5 -1.50 15.59 -11.40
CA GLU A 5 -2.07 16.29 -10.25
C GLU A 5 -3.60 16.33 -10.37
N THR A 6 -4.28 16.15 -9.23
CA THR A 6 -5.74 16.22 -9.16
C THR A 6 -6.16 16.86 -7.84
N ILE A 7 -7.44 17.18 -7.76
CA ILE A 7 -8.05 17.67 -6.53
C ILE A 7 -8.93 16.55 -5.98
N SER A 8 -8.59 16.05 -4.79
CA SER A 8 -9.39 15.09 -4.03
C SER A 8 -10.42 15.83 -3.18
N PHE A 9 -11.59 15.22 -3.02
CA PHE A 9 -12.69 15.71 -2.19
C PHE A 9 -13.03 14.69 -1.09
N ARG A 10 -13.18 15.18 0.13
CA ARG A 10 -13.58 14.44 1.32
C ARG A 10 -14.95 14.93 1.79
N PRO A 11 -16.04 14.23 1.43
CA PRO A 11 -17.40 14.61 1.81
C PRO A 11 -17.57 14.84 3.31
N GLU A 12 -16.89 14.03 4.14
CA GLU A 12 -16.95 14.06 5.60
C GLU A 12 -16.43 15.35 6.24
N HIS A 13 -15.68 16.16 5.49
CA HIS A 13 -15.17 17.46 5.93
C HIS A 13 -15.90 18.65 5.27
N CYS A 14 -16.87 18.39 4.40
CA CYS A 14 -17.59 19.44 3.68
C CYS A 14 -18.87 19.83 4.41
N ASP A 15 -19.07 21.13 4.59
CA ASP A 15 -20.27 21.70 5.22
C ASP A 15 -21.17 22.47 4.23
N GLY A 16 -20.79 22.51 2.94
CA GLY A 16 -21.54 23.24 1.91
C GLY A 16 -21.41 24.77 1.99
N CYS A 17 -20.34 25.31 2.58
CA CYS A 17 -20.12 26.77 2.70
C CYS A 17 -19.92 27.51 1.37
N ASN A 18 -19.66 26.80 0.27
CA ASN A 18 -19.45 27.33 -1.08
C ASN A 18 -18.18 28.20 -1.29
N ASP A 19 -17.32 28.38 -0.29
CA ASP A 19 -16.10 29.18 -0.38
C ASP A 19 -15.17 28.74 -1.52
N CYS A 20 -15.07 27.43 -1.74
CA CYS A 20 -14.27 26.87 -2.82
C CYS A 20 -14.80 27.25 -4.22
N MET A 21 -16.13 27.37 -4.36
CA MET A 21 -16.79 27.74 -5.62
C MET A 21 -16.62 29.23 -5.89
N ILE A 22 -16.83 30.07 -4.88
CA ILE A 22 -16.61 31.52 -4.96
C ILE A 22 -15.14 31.81 -5.30
N ALA A 23 -14.20 31.14 -4.64
CA ALA A 23 -12.77 31.30 -4.93
C ALA A 23 -12.42 30.90 -6.37
N CYS A 24 -13.05 29.84 -6.90
CA CYS A 24 -12.86 29.44 -8.29
C CYS A 24 -13.43 30.48 -9.26
N ALA A 25 -14.67 30.92 -9.06
CA ALA A 25 -15.31 31.94 -9.91
C ALA A 25 -14.49 33.26 -9.93
N ARG A 26 -14.02 33.72 -8.76
CA ARG A 26 -13.14 34.89 -8.65
C ARG A 26 -11.83 34.72 -9.41
N ALA A 27 -11.20 33.55 -9.28
CA ALA A 27 -9.93 33.27 -9.93
C ALA A 27 -10.03 33.17 -11.45
N LYS A 28 -11.19 32.76 -12.00
CA LYS A 28 -11.33 32.42 -13.42
C LYS A 28 -12.13 33.43 -14.23
N GLU A 29 -13.13 34.06 -13.64
CA GLU A 29 -14.04 34.99 -14.32
C GLU A 29 -14.22 36.31 -13.54
N GLN A 30 -13.44 36.54 -12.47
CA GLN A 30 -13.54 37.74 -11.61
C GLN A 30 -14.97 38.00 -11.09
N SER A 31 -15.70 36.92 -10.83
CA SER A 31 -17.09 36.95 -10.39
C SER A 31 -17.28 36.22 -9.07
N ASP A 32 -18.27 36.64 -8.29
CA ASP A 32 -18.72 35.96 -7.06
C ASP A 32 -19.86 34.97 -7.34
N ASP A 33 -20.37 34.95 -8.58
CA ASP A 33 -21.41 34.01 -8.98
C ASP A 33 -20.82 32.60 -9.16
N VAL A 34 -21.29 31.67 -8.33
CA VAL A 34 -20.86 30.26 -8.33
C VAL A 34 -21.18 29.54 -9.63
N LEU A 35 -22.07 30.06 -10.49
CA LEU A 35 -22.32 29.50 -11.81
C LEU A 35 -21.08 29.55 -12.73
N HIS A 36 -20.17 30.50 -12.51
CA HIS A 36 -18.89 30.58 -13.21
C HIS A 36 -17.82 29.64 -12.61
N SER A 37 -18.12 28.99 -11.49
CA SER A 37 -17.19 28.09 -10.84
C SER A 37 -17.01 26.81 -11.65
N ARG A 38 -15.75 26.42 -11.83
CA ARG A 38 -15.35 25.15 -12.48
C ARG A 38 -15.35 23.96 -11.51
N ILE A 39 -15.76 24.20 -10.27
CA ILE A 39 -16.00 23.24 -9.20
C ILE A 39 -17.41 23.47 -8.66
N GLN A 40 -18.20 22.41 -8.55
CA GLN A 40 -19.56 22.48 -8.02
C GLN A 40 -19.71 21.50 -6.85
N ILE A 41 -20.04 22.01 -5.68
CA ILE A 41 -20.44 21.19 -4.52
C ILE A 41 -21.95 21.03 -4.59
N VAL A 42 -22.40 19.78 -4.70
CA VAL A 42 -23.82 19.46 -4.88
C VAL A 42 -24.33 18.70 -3.66
N PRO A 43 -25.52 19.04 -3.11
CA PRO A 43 -26.13 18.24 -2.06
C PRO A 43 -26.42 16.82 -2.55
N ALA A 44 -26.14 15.82 -1.70
CA ALA A 44 -26.40 14.41 -1.95
C ALA A 44 -27.01 13.75 -0.70
N GLU A 45 -27.48 12.51 -0.83
CA GLU A 45 -28.05 11.79 0.31
C GLU A 45 -26.98 11.56 1.39
N GLY A 46 -27.17 12.16 2.57
CA GLY A 46 -26.23 12.05 3.68
C GLY A 46 -25.02 12.99 3.62
N GLY A 47 -24.97 13.98 2.72
CA GLY A 47 -23.89 14.95 2.70
C GLY A 47 -23.77 15.74 1.39
N PHE A 48 -22.55 15.84 0.88
CA PHE A 48 -22.23 16.60 -0.33
C PHE A 48 -21.39 15.76 -1.29
N GLU A 49 -21.55 16.01 -2.58
CA GLU A 49 -20.73 15.47 -3.65
C GLU A 49 -20.04 16.57 -4.45
N LEU A 50 -19.03 16.17 -5.21
CA LEU A 50 -18.21 17.07 -6.04
C LEU A 50 -18.43 16.78 -7.53
N ALA A 51 -18.94 17.78 -8.25
CA ALA A 51 -18.94 17.83 -9.71
C ALA A 51 -17.81 18.74 -10.21
N MET A 52 -16.80 18.14 -10.85
CA MET A 52 -15.59 18.83 -11.31
C MET A 52 -14.83 17.96 -12.32
N CYS A 53 -14.10 18.58 -13.25
CA CYS A 53 -13.21 17.85 -14.16
C CYS A 53 -12.14 17.10 -13.35
N ARG A 54 -12.12 15.77 -13.49
CA ARG A 54 -11.15 14.88 -12.82
C ARG A 54 -9.82 14.70 -13.55
N GLN A 55 -9.65 15.36 -14.70
CA GLN A 55 -8.48 15.21 -15.57
C GLN A 55 -8.17 13.75 -15.93
N CYS A 56 -9.21 13.00 -16.36
CA CYS A 56 -9.13 11.56 -16.64
C CYS A 56 -7.92 11.20 -17.52
N GLY A 57 -7.30 10.05 -17.22
CA GLY A 57 -6.19 9.51 -18.03
C GLY A 57 -6.62 9.14 -19.45
N ASP A 58 -7.84 8.61 -19.57
CA ASP A 58 -8.52 8.32 -20.83
C ASP A 58 -9.82 9.15 -20.93
N PRO A 59 -9.74 10.38 -21.47
CA PRO A 59 -10.85 11.35 -21.39
C PRO A 59 -11.86 11.21 -22.53
N GLU A 60 -13.04 10.65 -22.23
CA GLU A 60 -14.17 10.57 -23.17
C GLU A 60 -14.58 11.93 -23.76
N CYS A 61 -14.41 13.02 -23.02
CA CYS A 61 -14.71 14.36 -23.53
C CYS A 61 -13.78 14.78 -24.69
N VAL A 62 -12.55 14.26 -24.75
CA VAL A 62 -11.63 14.46 -25.89
C VAL A 62 -12.08 13.65 -27.08
N HIS A 63 -12.42 12.36 -26.88
CA HIS A 63 -12.91 11.48 -27.94
C HIS A 63 -14.20 12.00 -28.59
N ASN A 64 -15.08 12.61 -27.80
CA ASN A 64 -16.35 13.16 -28.26
C ASN A 64 -16.24 14.59 -28.80
N CYS A 65 -15.04 15.18 -28.94
CA CYS A 65 -14.87 16.53 -29.44
C CYS A 65 -14.64 16.55 -30.97
N PRO A 66 -15.67 16.78 -31.81
CA PRO A 66 -15.50 16.73 -33.27
C PRO A 66 -14.61 17.86 -33.82
N ALA A 67 -14.48 18.96 -33.08
CA ALA A 67 -13.66 20.09 -33.47
C ALA A 67 -12.19 19.97 -33.03
N ALA A 68 -11.82 18.88 -32.34
CA ALA A 68 -10.49 18.71 -31.73
C ALA A 68 -10.07 19.92 -30.85
N ALA A 69 -11.04 20.53 -30.18
CA ALA A 69 -10.84 21.65 -29.26
C ALA A 69 -10.40 21.19 -27.86
N LEU A 70 -10.46 19.89 -27.57
CA LEU A 70 -9.97 19.29 -26.33
C LEU A 70 -8.77 18.39 -26.63
N SER A 71 -7.76 18.41 -25.78
CA SER A 71 -6.60 17.52 -25.89
C SER A 71 -6.06 17.15 -24.52
N LYS A 72 -5.50 15.95 -24.36
CA LYS A 72 -4.84 15.54 -23.13
C LYS A 72 -3.38 15.97 -23.16
N ASP A 73 -2.97 16.78 -22.20
CA ASP A 73 -1.55 17.09 -21.99
C ASP A 73 -0.84 15.87 -21.37
N GLY A 74 0.24 15.42 -21.99
CA GLY A 74 1.02 14.28 -21.54
C GLY A 74 1.97 14.57 -20.38
N GLU A 75 2.28 15.85 -20.13
CA GLU A 75 3.19 16.31 -19.08
C GLU A 75 2.40 16.77 -17.85
N SER A 76 1.47 17.74 -18.03
CA SER A 76 0.68 18.26 -16.91
C SER A 76 -0.53 17.40 -16.55
N GLY A 77 -1.02 16.61 -17.51
CA GLY A 77 -2.26 15.87 -17.36
C GLY A 77 -3.53 16.66 -17.48
N VAL A 78 -3.43 17.98 -17.64
CA VAL A 78 -4.61 18.80 -17.83
C VAL A 78 -5.21 18.43 -19.19
N ILE A 79 -6.51 18.16 -19.20
CA ILE A 79 -7.28 18.13 -20.44
C ILE A 79 -7.37 19.60 -20.87
N ASN A 80 -6.66 20.01 -21.89
CA ASN A 80 -6.66 21.38 -22.42
C ASN A 80 -7.93 21.65 -23.21
N TRP A 81 -8.36 22.91 -23.23
CA TRP A 81 -9.47 23.39 -24.05
C TRP A 81 -9.03 24.62 -24.84
N ASP A 82 -9.16 24.55 -26.16
CA ASP A 82 -8.83 25.61 -27.10
C ASP A 82 -10.10 26.33 -27.54
N ALA A 83 -10.28 27.54 -27.02
CA ALA A 83 -11.43 28.38 -27.34
C ALA A 83 -11.53 28.71 -28.84
N SER A 84 -10.39 28.79 -29.55
CA SER A 84 -10.38 29.16 -30.97
C SER A 84 -10.91 28.06 -31.90
N LYS A 85 -10.88 26.81 -31.45
CA LYS A 85 -11.39 25.64 -32.18
C LYS A 85 -12.79 25.23 -31.72
N CYS A 86 -13.20 25.63 -30.52
CA CYS A 86 -14.46 25.21 -29.93
C CYS A 86 -15.65 25.77 -30.71
N VAL A 87 -16.51 24.89 -31.21
CA VAL A 87 -17.75 25.24 -31.92
C VAL A 87 -19.00 25.21 -31.04
N ASN A 88 -18.85 25.12 -29.72
CA ASN A 88 -19.94 25.10 -28.73
C ASN A 88 -21.05 24.06 -28.99
N CYS A 89 -20.70 22.89 -29.54
CA CYS A 89 -21.65 21.79 -29.78
C CYS A 89 -22.12 21.04 -28.50
N LEU A 90 -21.48 21.30 -27.35
CA LEU A 90 -21.77 20.72 -26.03
C LEU A 90 -21.64 19.19 -25.90
N LEU A 91 -21.18 18.47 -26.93
CA LEU A 91 -20.99 17.02 -26.85
C LEU A 91 -20.04 16.59 -25.72
N CYS A 92 -19.04 17.41 -25.40
CA CYS A 92 -18.13 17.14 -24.30
C CYS A 92 -18.81 17.15 -22.92
N THR A 93 -19.91 17.90 -22.73
CA THR A 93 -20.67 17.91 -21.47
C THR A 93 -21.46 16.61 -21.30
N LEU A 94 -22.00 16.06 -22.39
CA LEU A 94 -22.66 14.76 -22.42
C LEU A 94 -21.68 13.60 -22.20
N GLY A 95 -20.46 13.71 -22.71
CA GLY A 95 -19.42 12.68 -22.53
C GLY A 95 -18.80 12.65 -21.12
N CYS A 96 -19.06 13.65 -20.28
CA CYS A 96 -18.45 13.73 -18.95
C CYS A 96 -19.35 13.13 -17.86
N THR A 97 -18.99 11.93 -17.39
CA THR A 97 -19.71 11.24 -16.29
C THR A 97 -19.61 11.95 -14.93
N TYR A 98 -18.75 12.96 -14.81
CA TYR A 98 -18.46 13.64 -13.54
C TYR A 98 -19.02 15.07 -13.47
N GLY A 99 -19.78 15.51 -14.49
CA GLY A 99 -20.25 16.90 -14.57
C GLY A 99 -19.10 17.92 -14.58
N GLY A 100 -17.93 17.51 -15.09
CA GLY A 100 -16.68 18.27 -14.94
C GLY A 100 -16.40 19.31 -16.02
N ILE A 101 -17.13 19.23 -17.14
CA ILE A 101 -17.17 20.24 -18.19
C ILE A 101 -18.63 20.62 -18.39
N VAL A 102 -18.93 21.89 -18.16
CA VAL A 102 -20.31 22.41 -18.13
C VAL A 102 -20.42 23.65 -19.00
N TYR A 103 -21.62 23.97 -19.45
CA TYR A 103 -21.88 25.17 -20.22
C TYR A 103 -22.12 26.36 -19.27
N ASP A 104 -21.29 27.39 -19.40
CA ASP A 104 -21.47 28.68 -18.75
C ASP A 104 -22.28 29.57 -19.69
N ALA A 105 -23.56 29.76 -19.36
CA ALA A 105 -24.48 30.51 -20.20
C ALA A 105 -24.10 32.01 -20.32
N PRO A 106 -23.76 32.72 -19.24
CA PRO A 106 -23.23 34.07 -19.34
C PRO A 106 -21.94 34.20 -20.16
N ALA A 107 -21.00 33.26 -20.04
CA ALA A 107 -19.76 33.27 -20.84
C ALA A 107 -19.94 32.70 -22.27
N ALA A 108 -21.13 32.18 -22.59
CA ALA A 108 -21.50 31.53 -23.84
C ALA A 108 -20.48 30.47 -24.32
N ARG A 109 -19.92 29.70 -23.39
CA ARG A 109 -18.87 28.71 -23.66
C ARG A 109 -18.87 27.59 -22.62
N VAL A 110 -18.21 26.49 -22.94
CA VAL A 110 -17.93 25.46 -21.93
C VAL A 110 -16.82 25.91 -20.99
N ILE A 111 -16.97 25.58 -19.71
CA ILE A 111 -15.96 25.79 -18.67
C ILE A 111 -15.59 24.45 -18.04
N LYS A 112 -14.32 24.31 -17.67
CA LYS A 112 -13.79 23.13 -16.98
C LYS A 112 -12.58 23.51 -16.14
N CYS A 113 -12.32 22.73 -15.09
CA CYS A 113 -11.13 22.91 -14.28
C CYS A 113 -9.85 22.80 -15.15
N ASP A 114 -8.89 23.68 -14.88
CA ASP A 114 -7.55 23.69 -15.47
C ASP A 114 -6.45 23.61 -14.39
N LEU A 115 -6.85 23.21 -13.18
CA LEU A 115 -5.99 23.11 -11.98
C LEU A 115 -5.28 24.41 -11.60
N CYS A 116 -5.68 25.56 -12.16
CA CYS A 116 -5.06 26.87 -11.92
C CYS A 116 -3.52 26.83 -12.05
N GLY A 117 -3.00 26.06 -13.02
CA GLY A 117 -1.55 25.93 -13.23
C GLY A 117 -0.79 25.26 -12.08
N GLY A 118 -1.42 24.33 -11.36
CA GLY A 118 -0.81 23.64 -10.22
C GLY A 118 -1.07 24.31 -8.86
N HIS A 119 -1.80 25.42 -8.84
CA HIS A 119 -2.13 26.14 -7.61
C HIS A 119 -3.64 26.42 -7.48
N PRO A 120 -4.48 25.38 -7.24
CA PRO A 120 -5.93 25.54 -7.23
C PRO A 120 -6.42 26.51 -6.16
N ALA A 121 -7.08 27.60 -6.57
CA ALA A 121 -7.66 28.59 -5.67
C ALA A 121 -8.70 27.99 -4.72
N CYS A 122 -9.49 27.03 -5.20
CA CYS A 122 -10.51 26.34 -4.42
C CYS A 122 -9.92 25.51 -3.27
N VAL A 123 -8.76 24.86 -3.49
CA VAL A 123 -8.05 24.11 -2.45
C VAL A 123 -7.53 25.07 -1.37
N LYS A 124 -6.93 26.20 -1.78
CA LYS A 124 -6.43 27.22 -0.84
C LYS A 124 -7.54 27.83 0.01
N ALA A 125 -8.75 27.99 -0.54
CA ALA A 125 -9.89 28.55 0.16
C ALA A 125 -10.55 27.57 1.15
N CYS A 126 -10.31 26.25 1.02
CA CYS A 126 -10.96 25.25 1.85
C CYS A 126 -10.31 25.17 3.24
N THR A 127 -10.85 25.91 4.21
CA THR A 127 -10.41 25.92 5.61
C THR A 127 -10.73 24.60 6.34
N HIS A 128 -11.75 23.88 5.91
CA HIS A 128 -12.18 22.60 6.49
C HIS A 128 -11.34 21.39 6.05
N GLY A 129 -10.46 21.56 5.05
CA GLY A 129 -9.65 20.45 4.53
C GLY A 129 -10.41 19.42 3.69
N ALA A 130 -11.63 19.75 3.25
CA ALA A 130 -12.43 18.93 2.34
C ALA A 130 -11.82 18.80 0.94
N LEU A 131 -10.99 19.75 0.50
CA LEU A 131 -10.28 19.70 -0.78
C LEU A 131 -8.77 19.59 -0.56
N LYS A 132 -8.12 18.67 -1.27
CA LYS A 132 -6.66 18.52 -1.27
C LYS A 132 -6.11 18.43 -2.69
N PHE A 133 -5.02 19.12 -2.96
CA PHE A 133 -4.27 18.98 -4.21
C PHE A 133 -3.23 17.87 -4.04
N LEU A 134 -3.35 16.81 -4.84
CA LEU A 134 -2.56 15.60 -4.70
C LEU A 134 -2.03 15.16 -6.07
N THR A 135 -0.80 14.64 -6.10
CA THR A 135 -0.30 13.91 -7.27
C THR A 135 -0.92 12.52 -7.27
N THR A 136 -1.77 12.21 -8.25
CA THR A 136 -2.25 10.83 -8.41
C THR A 136 -1.09 9.92 -8.80
N ALA A 137 -1.17 8.64 -8.40
CA ALA A 137 -0.20 7.59 -8.73
C ALA A 137 1.27 8.05 -8.66
N ARG A 138 1.65 8.71 -7.55
CA ARG A 138 3.02 9.13 -7.24
C ARG A 138 4.01 8.00 -7.46
N ILE A 139 3.69 6.80 -6.99
CA ILE A 139 4.49 5.59 -7.23
C ILE A 139 4.75 5.35 -8.73
N TYR A 140 3.73 5.47 -9.59
CA TYR A 140 3.94 5.30 -11.03
C TYR A 140 4.95 6.32 -11.57
N ASN A 141 4.88 7.57 -11.10
CA ASN A 141 5.78 8.62 -11.55
C ASN A 141 7.21 8.45 -11.01
N GLU A 142 7.35 8.15 -9.72
CA GLU A 142 8.65 8.05 -9.05
C GLU A 142 9.38 6.75 -9.36
N VAL A 143 8.63 5.65 -9.51
CA VAL A 143 9.21 4.31 -9.60
C VAL A 143 8.74 3.49 -10.80
N GLY A 144 7.77 3.97 -11.58
CA GLY A 144 7.25 3.23 -12.74
C GLY A 144 8.29 2.95 -13.81
N ASN A 145 9.28 3.83 -13.95
CA ASN A 145 10.40 3.67 -14.90
C ASN A 145 11.58 2.86 -14.33
N LEU A 146 11.55 2.51 -13.03
CA LEU A 146 12.58 1.65 -12.46
C LEU A 146 12.43 0.23 -13.01
N GLU A 147 13.57 -0.41 -13.24
CA GLU A 147 13.61 -1.74 -13.82
C GLU A 147 12.90 -2.78 -12.93
N ASP A 148 12.10 -3.66 -13.53
CA ASP A 148 11.65 -4.87 -12.85
C ASP A 148 12.81 -5.88 -12.77
N LEU A 149 13.23 -6.18 -11.54
CA LEU A 149 14.36 -7.07 -11.25
C LEU A 149 13.98 -8.55 -11.31
N PHE A 150 12.72 -8.87 -11.63
CA PHE A 150 12.25 -10.22 -11.91
C PHE A 150 11.78 -10.35 -13.35
N VAL A 151 12.08 -11.49 -13.97
CA VAL A 151 11.64 -11.77 -15.34
C VAL A 151 10.11 -11.91 -15.40
N PRO A 152 9.46 -11.60 -16.54
CA PRO A 152 8.07 -11.97 -16.74
C PRO A 152 7.91 -13.50 -16.79
N GLY A 153 6.72 -14.00 -16.44
CA GLY A 153 6.42 -15.44 -16.53
C GLY A 153 6.83 -16.28 -15.32
N LEU A 154 6.97 -15.67 -14.14
CA LEU A 154 7.10 -16.42 -12.89
C LEU A 154 5.85 -17.26 -12.61
N ALA A 155 6.01 -18.37 -11.91
CA ALA A 155 4.95 -19.35 -11.67
C ALA A 155 4.03 -18.98 -10.48
N GLY A 156 3.82 -17.68 -10.24
CA GLY A 156 2.87 -17.19 -9.24
C GLY A 156 1.44 -17.58 -9.57
N CYS A 157 0.63 -17.81 -8.53
CA CYS A 157 -0.81 -17.99 -8.72
C CYS A 157 -1.44 -16.72 -9.30
N GLN A 158 -2.57 -16.85 -9.98
CA GLN A 158 -3.36 -15.69 -10.40
C GLN A 158 -3.76 -14.85 -9.16
N GLY A 159 -3.47 -13.54 -9.22
CA GLY A 159 -3.66 -12.63 -8.09
C GLY A 159 -2.71 -12.85 -6.92
N CYS A 160 -1.50 -13.41 -7.14
CA CYS A 160 -0.52 -13.60 -6.07
C CYS A 160 0.01 -12.27 -5.53
N ASN A 161 -0.34 -11.95 -4.29
CA ASN A 161 0.16 -10.74 -3.62
C ASN A 161 1.66 -10.84 -3.31
N THR A 162 2.17 -12.04 -3.02
CA THR A 162 3.60 -12.24 -2.79
C THR A 162 4.44 -11.83 -4.01
N GLU A 163 3.99 -12.15 -5.24
CA GLU A 163 4.68 -11.71 -6.46
C GLU A 163 4.65 -10.18 -6.61
N LEU A 164 3.51 -9.56 -6.33
CA LEU A 164 3.38 -8.09 -6.33
C LEU A 164 4.37 -7.46 -5.35
N ILE A 165 4.44 -7.96 -4.12
CA ILE A 165 5.34 -7.47 -3.08
C ILE A 165 6.80 -7.58 -3.52
N MET A 166 7.25 -8.75 -3.98
CA MET A 166 8.66 -8.91 -4.37
C MET A 166 9.03 -7.99 -5.53
N ARG A 167 8.16 -7.84 -6.54
CA ARG A 167 8.42 -6.96 -7.69
C ARG A 167 8.51 -5.49 -7.26
N HIS A 168 7.56 -5.00 -6.48
CA HIS A 168 7.58 -3.61 -6.01
C HIS A 168 8.72 -3.32 -5.04
N ALA A 169 8.98 -4.21 -4.08
CA ALA A 169 10.07 -4.06 -3.12
C ALA A 169 11.42 -4.04 -3.84
N MET A 170 11.71 -5.04 -4.69
CA MET A 170 12.98 -5.11 -5.40
C MET A 170 13.15 -3.99 -6.43
N ARG A 171 12.08 -3.58 -7.12
CA ARG A 171 12.11 -2.41 -8.01
C ARG A 171 12.57 -1.15 -7.27
N ARG A 172 12.13 -0.97 -6.01
CA ARG A 172 12.58 0.17 -5.20
C ARG A 172 13.99 0.00 -4.62
N ILE A 173 14.33 -1.20 -4.17
CA ILE A 173 15.66 -1.54 -3.62
C ILE A 173 16.76 -1.34 -4.67
N GLY A 174 16.48 -1.68 -5.93
CA GLY A 174 17.40 -1.53 -7.04
C GLY A 174 18.40 -2.68 -7.20
N PRO A 175 19.24 -2.61 -8.26
CA PRO A 175 20.09 -3.72 -8.69
C PRO A 175 21.34 -3.96 -7.83
N ASP A 176 21.74 -2.99 -7.00
CA ASP A 176 22.90 -3.09 -6.08
C ASP A 176 22.57 -3.90 -4.82
N ALA A 177 22.05 -5.11 -5.02
CA ALA A 177 21.57 -6.00 -3.97
C ALA A 177 21.96 -7.46 -4.24
N VAL A 178 22.15 -8.22 -3.16
CA VAL A 178 22.17 -9.68 -3.16
C VAL A 178 20.98 -10.18 -2.36
N VAL A 179 20.18 -11.04 -2.98
CA VAL A 179 18.89 -11.47 -2.44
C VAL A 179 18.95 -12.91 -1.97
N ALA A 180 18.50 -13.17 -0.74
CA ALA A 180 18.29 -14.52 -0.24
C ALA A 180 16.79 -14.85 -0.19
N THR A 181 16.38 -15.95 -0.81
CA THR A 181 14.99 -16.41 -0.82
C THR A 181 14.92 -17.86 -0.32
N PRO A 182 14.61 -18.09 0.98
CA PRO A 182 14.55 -19.44 1.53
C PRO A 182 13.37 -20.27 0.98
N PRO A 183 13.40 -21.61 1.11
CA PRO A 183 12.36 -22.49 0.58
C PRO A 183 10.95 -22.05 0.95
N GLY A 184 10.10 -21.84 -0.05
CA GLY A 184 8.78 -21.28 0.10
C GLY A 184 8.21 -20.82 -1.24
N CYS A 185 7.13 -20.04 -1.22
CA CYS A 185 6.49 -19.59 -2.45
C CYS A 185 7.43 -18.72 -3.30
N ILE A 186 8.24 -17.86 -2.70
CA ILE A 186 9.12 -16.94 -3.44
C ILE A 186 10.11 -17.69 -4.34
N PRO A 187 10.93 -18.66 -3.86
CA PRO A 187 11.72 -19.49 -4.77
C PRO A 187 10.88 -20.47 -5.58
N GLY A 188 9.75 -20.96 -5.04
CA GLY A 188 8.83 -21.88 -5.75
C GLY A 188 8.20 -21.27 -7.00
N MET A 189 7.97 -19.96 -7.02
CA MET A 189 7.52 -19.19 -8.19
C MET A 189 8.63 -18.97 -9.23
N GLY A 190 9.87 -19.39 -8.93
CA GLY A 190 11.00 -19.29 -9.83
C GLY A 190 11.93 -18.11 -9.60
N SER A 191 11.87 -17.41 -8.44
CA SER A 191 12.81 -16.30 -8.18
C SER A 191 14.28 -16.71 -8.26
N VAL A 192 14.63 -17.94 -7.88
CA VAL A 192 15.99 -18.50 -8.00
C VAL A 192 16.24 -19.21 -9.32
N GLY A 193 15.29 -19.15 -10.26
CA GLY A 193 15.39 -19.77 -11.57
C GLY A 193 14.79 -21.18 -11.68
N TYR A 194 14.66 -21.65 -12.92
CA TYR A 194 14.19 -22.98 -13.30
C TYR A 194 15.02 -23.50 -14.49
N ASN A 195 15.37 -24.78 -14.50
CA ASN A 195 16.11 -25.44 -15.59
C ASN A 195 17.39 -24.70 -16.05
N GLY A 196 18.16 -24.14 -15.10
CA GLY A 196 19.41 -23.42 -15.41
C GLY A 196 19.23 -21.99 -15.93
N LEU A 197 17.99 -21.49 -16.01
CA LEU A 197 17.68 -20.08 -16.30
C LEU A 197 17.37 -19.34 -15.00
N THR A 198 17.78 -18.08 -14.90
CA THR A 198 17.49 -17.23 -13.74
C THR A 198 16.10 -16.60 -13.83
N GLY A 199 15.42 -16.46 -12.69
CA GLY A 199 14.18 -15.68 -12.56
C GLY A 199 14.39 -14.22 -12.14
N THR A 200 15.62 -13.86 -11.79
CA THR A 200 16.01 -12.50 -11.35
C THR A 200 17.09 -11.91 -12.25
N LYS A 201 17.13 -10.58 -12.28
CA LYS A 201 18.19 -9.78 -12.89
C LYS A 201 19.27 -9.37 -11.87
N VAL A 202 19.09 -9.75 -10.61
CA VAL A 202 20.05 -9.54 -9.51
C VAL A 202 20.57 -10.87 -8.98
N PRO A 203 21.78 -10.90 -8.38
CA PRO A 203 22.26 -12.07 -7.67
C PRO A 203 21.27 -12.53 -6.60
N VAL A 204 20.75 -13.73 -6.77
CA VAL A 204 19.83 -14.38 -5.85
C VAL A 204 20.37 -15.75 -5.48
N PHE A 205 20.15 -16.19 -4.25
CA PHE A 205 20.46 -17.55 -3.86
C PHE A 205 19.40 -18.13 -2.93
N HIS A 206 19.36 -19.46 -2.90
CA HIS A 206 18.42 -20.25 -2.12
C HIS A 206 19.13 -20.76 -0.85
N PRO A 207 19.04 -20.07 0.31
CA PRO A 207 19.56 -20.60 1.57
C PRO A 207 18.74 -21.80 2.05
N LEU A 208 19.13 -22.41 3.17
CA LEU A 208 18.22 -23.27 3.89
C LEU A 208 17.18 -22.41 4.60
N LEU A 209 15.99 -22.97 4.86
CA LEU A 209 14.92 -22.27 5.56
C LEU A 209 15.33 -21.79 6.97
N THR A 210 16.35 -22.42 7.56
CA THR A 210 16.86 -22.19 8.91
C THR A 210 17.97 -21.13 9.01
N ASN A 211 18.54 -20.67 7.90
CA ASN A 211 19.81 -19.93 7.90
C ASN A 211 19.89 -18.71 6.95
N THR A 212 18.75 -18.19 6.50
CA THR A 212 18.67 -17.02 5.60
C THR A 212 19.50 -15.83 6.11
N ALA A 213 19.29 -15.41 7.36
CA ALA A 213 19.94 -14.23 7.91
C ALA A 213 21.44 -14.45 8.19
N SER A 214 21.84 -15.66 8.59
CA SER A 214 23.26 -15.97 8.81
C SER A 214 24.05 -16.04 7.50
N MET A 215 23.45 -16.56 6.42
CA MET A 215 24.06 -16.53 5.09
C MET A 215 24.26 -15.09 4.59
N LEU A 216 23.22 -14.26 4.70
CA LEU A 216 23.30 -12.84 4.30
C LEU A 216 24.29 -12.04 5.16
N THR A 217 24.46 -12.38 6.44
CA THR A 217 25.50 -11.79 7.31
C THR A 217 26.89 -11.97 6.69
N GLY A 218 27.22 -13.18 6.24
CA GLY A 218 28.49 -13.46 5.58
C GLY A 218 28.66 -12.67 4.28
N VAL A 219 27.61 -12.63 3.47
CA VAL A 219 27.57 -11.87 2.20
C VAL A 219 27.83 -10.38 2.44
N ARG A 220 27.09 -9.73 3.35
CA ARG A 220 27.24 -8.30 3.64
C ARG A 220 28.65 -7.99 4.14
N ARG A 221 29.14 -8.75 5.12
CA ARG A 221 30.48 -8.54 5.70
C ARG A 221 31.59 -8.70 4.66
N TYR A 222 31.46 -9.67 3.75
CA TYR A 222 32.41 -9.85 2.66
C TYR A 222 32.42 -8.65 1.71
N TYR A 223 31.26 -8.22 1.19
CA TYR A 223 31.19 -7.09 0.27
C TYR A 223 31.68 -5.78 0.90
N LYS A 224 31.35 -5.55 2.18
CA LYS A 224 31.88 -4.43 2.96
C LYS A 224 33.40 -4.48 3.09
N ARG A 225 33.98 -5.67 3.38
CA ARG A 225 35.43 -5.86 3.50
C ARG A 225 36.18 -5.51 2.21
N ILE A 226 35.60 -5.78 1.04
CA ILE A 226 36.21 -5.46 -0.26
C ILE A 226 35.82 -4.07 -0.78
N GLY A 227 35.14 -3.24 0.02
CA GLY A 227 34.78 -1.87 -0.33
C GLY A 227 33.66 -1.74 -1.37
N ARG A 228 32.82 -2.77 -1.55
CA ARG A 228 31.65 -2.72 -2.45
C ARG A 228 30.38 -2.55 -1.63
N ASN A 229 29.64 -1.46 -1.84
CA ASN A 229 28.35 -1.31 -1.20
C ASN A 229 27.29 -2.16 -1.93
N VAL A 230 26.82 -3.22 -1.27
CA VAL A 230 25.80 -4.13 -1.78
C VAL A 230 24.78 -4.37 -0.67
N LYS A 231 23.50 -4.17 -0.97
CA LYS A 231 22.41 -4.41 -0.02
C LYS A 231 22.22 -5.91 0.17
N ALA A 232 22.23 -6.37 1.41
CA ALA A 232 21.87 -7.74 1.77
C ALA A 232 20.37 -7.79 2.05
N VAL A 233 19.60 -8.48 1.20
CA VAL A 233 18.13 -8.48 1.25
C VAL A 233 17.61 -9.89 1.43
N ALA A 234 16.75 -10.11 2.42
CA ALA A 234 15.96 -11.33 2.54
C ALA A 234 14.54 -11.09 2.04
N LEU A 235 14.03 -11.99 1.20
CA LEU A 235 12.59 -12.10 0.92
C LEU A 235 12.13 -13.48 1.39
N ALA A 236 11.48 -13.53 2.55
CA ALA A 236 11.10 -14.79 3.20
C ALA A 236 9.60 -14.81 3.54
N GLY A 237 8.97 -15.98 3.45
CA GLY A 237 7.61 -16.17 3.96
C GLY A 237 7.57 -16.17 5.49
N ASP A 238 6.39 -16.05 6.09
CA ASP A 238 6.20 -16.06 7.55
C ASP A 238 6.69 -17.36 8.20
N GLY A 239 6.47 -18.53 7.61
CA GLY A 239 6.99 -19.78 8.18
C GLY A 239 8.51 -19.81 8.33
N GLY A 240 9.23 -19.32 7.31
CA GLY A 240 10.70 -19.17 7.37
C GLY A 240 11.17 -18.07 8.32
N THR A 241 10.29 -17.14 8.69
CA THR A 241 10.65 -15.97 9.49
C THR A 241 10.27 -16.13 10.96
N ALA A 242 9.02 -16.52 11.23
CA ALA A 242 8.40 -16.61 12.54
C ALA A 242 8.73 -17.91 13.27
N ASP A 243 9.04 -18.99 12.53
CA ASP A 243 9.24 -20.32 13.10
C ASP A 243 10.68 -20.80 12.91
N VAL A 244 10.94 -21.58 11.86
CA VAL A 244 12.17 -22.39 11.75
C VAL A 244 13.42 -21.56 11.46
N GLY A 245 13.29 -20.41 10.80
CA GLY A 245 14.40 -19.48 10.56
C GLY A 245 14.54 -18.40 11.62
N PHE A 246 13.61 -18.31 12.59
CA PHE A 246 13.58 -17.24 13.60
C PHE A 246 14.88 -17.15 14.40
N GLN A 247 15.49 -18.27 14.76
CA GLN A 247 16.77 -18.31 15.48
C GLN A 247 17.89 -17.54 14.75
N SER A 248 17.98 -17.69 13.43
CA SER A 248 19.02 -17.04 12.63
C SER A 248 18.72 -15.55 12.44
N LEU A 249 17.44 -15.22 12.25
CA LEU A 249 16.93 -13.85 12.17
C LEU A 249 17.21 -13.10 13.48
N SER A 250 16.78 -13.68 14.60
CA SER A 250 16.94 -13.13 15.95
C SER A 250 18.43 -12.87 16.26
N GLY A 251 19.31 -13.82 15.95
CA GLY A 251 20.75 -13.62 16.14
C GLY A 251 21.35 -12.54 15.23
N ALA A 252 20.88 -12.40 13.98
CA ALA A 252 21.36 -11.33 13.10
C ALA A 252 20.86 -9.94 13.53
N ALA A 253 19.61 -9.87 14.01
CA ALA A 253 19.03 -8.65 14.55
C ALA A 253 19.72 -8.20 15.86
N GLU A 254 20.00 -9.14 16.77
CA GLU A 254 20.72 -8.87 18.02
C GLU A 254 22.13 -8.30 17.78
N ARG A 255 22.83 -8.78 16.74
CA ARG A 255 24.13 -8.22 16.33
C ARG A 255 24.04 -6.91 15.55
N GLY A 256 22.84 -6.45 15.21
CA GLY A 256 22.63 -5.26 14.38
C GLY A 256 23.21 -5.38 12.98
N GLU A 257 23.17 -6.57 12.36
CA GLU A 257 23.73 -6.75 11.01
C GLU A 257 23.06 -5.82 9.99
N GLU A 258 23.87 -5.17 9.14
CA GLU A 258 23.42 -4.30 8.04
C GLU A 258 22.66 -5.10 6.97
N MET A 259 21.34 -5.19 7.12
CA MET A 259 20.49 -6.08 6.33
C MET A 259 19.06 -5.54 6.27
N LEU A 260 18.42 -5.72 5.12
CA LEU A 260 16.99 -5.54 4.97
C LEU A 260 16.31 -6.92 4.94
N PHE A 261 15.53 -7.24 5.96
CA PHE A 261 14.79 -8.49 6.04
C PHE A 261 13.29 -8.22 5.81
N ILE A 262 12.77 -8.71 4.69
CA ILE A 262 11.35 -8.58 4.34
C ILE A 262 10.64 -9.92 4.60
N CYS A 263 9.74 -9.91 5.57
CA CYS A 263 8.80 -10.99 5.83
C CYS A 263 7.53 -10.77 5.03
N VAL A 264 7.25 -11.67 4.09
CA VAL A 264 5.96 -11.75 3.39
C VAL A 264 5.05 -12.65 4.22
N ASP A 265 4.17 -12.03 5.01
CA ASP A 265 3.26 -12.75 5.88
C ASP A 265 1.96 -13.07 5.18
N ASN A 266 1.83 -14.31 4.72
CA ASN A 266 0.60 -14.85 4.19
C ASN A 266 -0.08 -15.80 5.19
N GLU A 267 0.33 -15.77 6.46
CA GLU A 267 -0.27 -16.47 7.59
C GLU A 267 -0.24 -18.00 7.50
N GLY A 268 0.75 -18.57 6.80
CA GLY A 268 0.93 -20.01 6.73
C GLY A 268 2.03 -20.46 5.77
N TYR A 269 2.36 -21.74 5.81
CA TYR A 269 3.29 -22.34 4.85
C TYR A 269 2.55 -22.63 3.54
N MET A 270 2.35 -21.60 2.72
CA MET A 270 1.54 -21.70 1.51
C MET A 270 2.08 -22.71 0.50
N ASN A 271 3.39 -22.70 0.26
CA ASN A 271 4.03 -23.55 -0.75
C ASN A 271 3.85 -25.04 -0.50
N THR A 272 3.84 -25.45 0.76
CA THR A 272 3.76 -26.85 1.17
C THR A 272 2.32 -27.33 1.39
N GLY A 273 1.33 -26.52 1.00
CA GLY A 273 -0.09 -26.87 1.12
C GLY A 273 -0.79 -26.22 2.31
N MET A 274 -0.48 -24.95 2.60
CA MET A 274 -1.14 -24.14 3.63
C MET A 274 -1.09 -24.79 5.01
N GLN A 275 0.11 -25.09 5.54
CA GLN A 275 0.28 -25.51 6.94
C GLN A 275 0.27 -24.30 7.88
N ARG A 276 -0.01 -24.55 9.16
CA ARG A 276 0.03 -23.58 10.24
C ARG A 276 1.46 -23.07 10.45
N SER A 277 1.58 -21.76 10.64
CA SER A 277 2.78 -21.08 11.11
C SER A 277 2.57 -20.40 12.47
N GLY A 278 3.63 -19.77 12.96
CA GLY A 278 3.55 -18.82 14.06
C GLY A 278 2.60 -17.66 13.78
N CYS A 279 2.55 -17.18 12.53
CA CYS A 279 1.75 -16.03 12.11
C CYS A 279 0.28 -16.36 11.79
N THR A 280 -0.07 -17.63 11.54
CA THR A 280 -1.47 -18.06 11.36
C THR A 280 -2.36 -17.54 12.51
N PRO A 281 -3.47 -16.81 12.28
CA PRO A 281 -4.31 -16.32 13.37
C PRO A 281 -5.15 -17.39 14.05
N TYR A 282 -5.72 -17.04 15.21
CA TYR A 282 -6.66 -17.90 15.94
C TYR A 282 -7.85 -18.28 15.05
N GLY A 283 -8.32 -19.52 15.19
CA GLY A 283 -9.46 -20.05 14.45
C GLY A 283 -9.19 -20.33 12.98
N ALA A 284 -8.01 -20.00 12.42
CA ALA A 284 -7.75 -20.26 11.02
C ALA A 284 -7.68 -21.76 10.71
N TRP A 285 -8.39 -22.18 9.66
CA TRP A 285 -8.21 -23.48 9.05
C TRP A 285 -6.90 -23.52 8.27
N THR A 286 -6.10 -24.57 8.48
CA THR A 286 -4.92 -24.91 7.69
C THR A 286 -4.90 -26.43 7.48
N SER A 287 -4.04 -26.95 6.60
CA SER A 287 -3.92 -28.41 6.42
C SER A 287 -3.44 -29.14 7.68
N THR A 288 -2.81 -28.43 8.62
CA THR A 288 -2.35 -28.95 9.92
C THR A 288 -3.19 -28.48 11.11
N THR A 289 -4.21 -27.65 10.88
CA THR A 289 -5.23 -27.27 11.87
C THR A 289 -6.61 -27.47 11.26
N PRO A 290 -6.97 -28.73 10.90
CA PRO A 290 -8.22 -29.03 10.23
C PRO A 290 -9.42 -28.76 11.15
N VAL A 291 -10.59 -28.62 10.52
CA VAL A 291 -11.87 -28.43 11.19
C VAL A 291 -12.73 -29.66 10.97
N GLY A 292 -13.35 -30.16 12.03
CA GLY A 292 -14.18 -31.36 12.04
C GLY A 292 -14.60 -31.70 13.48
N GLU A 293 -15.01 -32.94 13.75
CA GLU A 293 -15.51 -33.36 15.08
C GLU A 293 -14.58 -32.99 16.26
N ARG A 294 -13.27 -33.04 16.03
CA ARG A 294 -12.24 -32.76 17.07
C ARG A 294 -11.43 -31.49 16.81
N GLY A 295 -11.51 -30.93 15.60
CA GLY A 295 -10.66 -29.83 15.15
C GLY A 295 -11.46 -28.53 15.00
N ARG A 296 -10.89 -27.42 15.46
CA ARG A 296 -11.57 -26.10 15.49
C ARG A 296 -10.70 -24.97 14.94
N GLY A 297 -9.81 -25.30 14.01
CA GLY A 297 -8.78 -24.37 13.54
C GLY A 297 -7.62 -24.21 14.53
N LYS A 298 -6.75 -23.23 14.29
CA LYS A 298 -5.63 -22.94 15.20
C LYS A 298 -6.15 -22.42 16.54
N THR A 299 -5.62 -22.93 17.65
CA THR A 299 -6.08 -22.56 19.00
C THR A 299 -5.26 -21.47 19.68
N GLN A 300 -4.12 -21.08 19.11
CA GLN A 300 -3.31 -19.96 19.59
C GLN A 300 -3.48 -18.73 18.69
N ASP A 301 -3.35 -17.54 19.28
CA ASP A 301 -3.24 -16.29 18.54
C ASP A 301 -1.97 -16.26 17.67
N ALA A 302 -1.95 -15.34 16.69
CA ALA A 302 -0.77 -15.09 15.87
C ALA A 302 0.38 -14.54 16.73
N LYS A 303 1.60 -15.00 16.46
CA LYS A 303 2.81 -14.41 17.03
C LYS A 303 2.95 -12.98 16.47
N ASN A 304 3.00 -11.98 17.34
CA ASN A 304 3.28 -10.60 16.92
C ASN A 304 4.78 -10.42 16.63
N LEU A 305 5.24 -11.01 15.54
CA LEU A 305 6.63 -11.02 15.12
C LEU A 305 7.21 -9.60 14.91
N PRO A 306 6.51 -8.63 14.29
CA PRO A 306 7.01 -7.26 14.18
C PRO A 306 7.38 -6.65 15.53
N LEU A 307 6.56 -6.82 16.56
CA LEU A 307 6.90 -6.30 17.90
C LEU A 307 8.06 -7.06 18.56
N LEU A 308 8.24 -8.35 18.28
CA LEU A 308 9.47 -9.05 18.69
C LEU A 308 10.71 -8.43 18.03
N MET A 309 10.61 -8.00 16.77
CA MET A 309 11.71 -7.32 16.08
C MET A 309 11.95 -5.90 16.64
N VAL A 310 10.91 -5.21 17.12
CA VAL A 310 11.08 -3.96 17.90
C VAL A 310 11.90 -4.24 19.17
N MET A 311 11.61 -5.32 19.88
CA MET A 311 12.35 -5.73 21.09
C MET A 311 13.80 -6.16 20.81
N HIS A 312 14.15 -6.45 19.56
CA HIS A 312 15.55 -6.63 19.14
C HIS A 312 16.30 -5.30 18.92
N HIS A 313 15.65 -4.15 19.13
CA HIS A 313 16.22 -2.81 18.89
C HIS A 313 16.76 -2.65 17.47
N CYS A 314 16.06 -3.23 16.48
CA CYS A 314 16.37 -3.05 15.07
C CYS A 314 16.42 -1.56 14.70
N ALA A 315 17.26 -1.21 13.73
CA ALA A 315 17.39 0.17 13.24
C ALA A 315 16.07 0.69 12.65
N TYR A 316 15.26 -0.21 12.09
CA TYR A 316 13.92 0.08 11.62
C TYR A 316 13.03 -1.16 11.64
N VAL A 317 11.78 -0.98 12.05
CA VAL A 317 10.75 -2.02 12.01
C VAL A 317 9.46 -1.42 11.48
N ALA A 318 8.82 -2.05 10.50
CA ALA A 318 7.50 -1.60 10.06
C ALA A 318 6.59 -2.74 9.62
N THR A 319 5.30 -2.50 9.69
CA THR A 319 4.25 -3.33 9.08
C THR A 319 3.69 -2.64 7.84
N ALA A 320 3.34 -3.38 6.79
CA ALA A 320 2.84 -2.81 5.55
C ALA A 320 1.79 -3.71 4.87
N SER A 321 1.06 -3.14 3.91
CA SER A 321 0.05 -3.84 3.10
C SER A 321 0.06 -3.27 1.68
N THR A 322 -0.11 -4.13 0.67
CA THR A 322 -0.22 -3.70 -0.73
C THR A 322 -1.52 -2.98 -1.07
N ALA A 323 -2.49 -2.94 -0.16
CA ALA A 323 -3.64 -2.04 -0.30
C ALA A 323 -3.26 -0.56 -0.10
N PHE A 324 -2.14 -0.29 0.56
CA PHE A 324 -1.65 1.05 0.91
C PHE A 324 -0.24 1.23 0.34
N MET A 325 -0.14 1.18 -0.99
CA MET A 325 1.15 1.18 -1.68
C MET A 325 2.02 2.40 -1.34
N GLU A 326 1.43 3.58 -1.17
CA GLU A 326 2.17 4.80 -0.83
C GLU A 326 2.90 4.66 0.52
N ASP A 327 2.18 4.17 1.53
CA ASP A 327 2.73 3.83 2.85
C ASP A 327 3.81 2.75 2.75
N LEU A 328 3.60 1.71 1.94
CA LEU A 328 4.60 0.67 1.69
C LEU A 328 5.89 1.23 1.07
N TYR A 329 5.79 2.14 0.09
CA TYR A 329 6.96 2.76 -0.55
C TYR A 329 7.72 3.69 0.40
N ASP A 330 7.03 4.50 1.20
CA ASP A 330 7.67 5.36 2.20
C ASP A 330 8.42 4.51 3.26
N LYS A 331 7.82 3.39 3.68
CA LYS A 331 8.45 2.44 4.61
C LYS A 331 9.62 1.68 3.97
N LEU A 332 9.54 1.34 2.68
CA LEU A 332 10.66 0.75 1.94
C LEU A 332 11.86 1.71 1.91
N ASP A 333 11.64 3.00 1.67
CA ASP A 333 12.71 4.00 1.65
C ASP A 333 13.42 4.11 3.00
N ARG A 334 12.64 4.18 4.08
CA ARG A 334 13.18 4.21 5.44
C ARG A 334 13.89 2.90 5.80
N ALA A 335 13.34 1.75 5.42
CA ALA A 335 13.96 0.45 5.66
C ALA A 335 15.27 0.27 4.88
N ILE A 336 15.32 0.71 3.62
CA ILE A 336 16.54 0.71 2.80
C ILE A 336 17.61 1.58 3.46
N ALA A 337 17.26 2.81 3.85
CA ALA A 337 18.21 3.71 4.51
C ALA A 337 18.71 3.14 5.86
N ALA A 338 17.81 2.55 6.65
CA ALA A 338 18.14 1.90 7.92
C ALA A 338 19.08 0.69 7.73
N SER A 339 18.87 -0.09 6.66
CA SER A 339 19.67 -1.29 6.39
C SER A 339 21.14 -1.02 6.11
N GLU A 340 21.52 0.21 5.75
CA GLU A 340 22.91 0.59 5.49
C GLU A 340 23.74 0.69 6.78
N HIS A 341 23.10 0.83 7.95
CA HIS A 341 23.77 1.02 9.24
C HIS A 341 23.25 0.11 10.37
N GLY A 342 22.27 -0.75 10.10
CA GLY A 342 21.80 -1.73 11.07
C GLY A 342 20.77 -2.70 10.49
N PHE A 343 20.14 -3.47 11.37
CA PHE A 343 19.13 -4.44 10.96
C PHE A 343 17.80 -3.73 10.72
N ALA A 344 17.26 -3.82 9.49
CA ALA A 344 15.95 -3.30 9.13
C ALA A 344 14.98 -4.46 8.85
N TYR A 345 13.81 -4.41 9.45
CA TYR A 345 12.78 -5.45 9.32
C TYR A 345 11.48 -4.85 8.77
N LEU A 346 10.97 -5.43 7.68
CA LEU A 346 9.69 -5.05 7.10
C LEU A 346 8.77 -6.26 7.06
N HIS A 347 7.60 -6.14 7.66
CA HIS A 347 6.59 -7.19 7.73
C HIS A 347 5.40 -6.81 6.85
N ILE A 348 5.26 -7.49 5.72
CA ILE A 348 4.26 -7.14 4.71
C ILE A 348 3.18 -8.21 4.71
N TYR A 349 1.97 -7.83 5.10
CA TYR A 349 0.82 -8.71 5.06
C TYR A 349 0.41 -8.97 3.61
N SER A 350 0.28 -10.25 3.25
CA SER A 350 0.17 -10.75 1.89
C SER A 350 -0.99 -11.75 1.78
N PRO A 351 -2.24 -11.30 1.61
CA PRO A 351 -3.36 -12.19 1.35
C PRO A 351 -3.07 -13.23 0.25
N CYS A 352 -3.26 -14.49 0.60
CA CYS A 352 -3.08 -15.62 -0.32
C CYS A 352 -4.44 -16.11 -0.80
N THR A 353 -4.72 -15.93 -2.10
CA THR A 353 -6.00 -16.29 -2.73
C THR A 353 -6.35 -17.76 -2.54
N THR A 354 -5.37 -18.65 -2.72
CA THR A 354 -5.54 -20.10 -2.60
C THR A 354 -5.62 -20.55 -1.13
N GLY A 355 -4.72 -20.06 -0.29
CA GLY A 355 -4.64 -20.45 1.12
C GLY A 355 -5.80 -19.92 1.95
N TRP A 356 -6.18 -18.66 1.75
CA TRP A 356 -7.27 -18.01 2.48
C TRP A 356 -8.62 -18.23 1.80
N ARG A 357 -8.62 -18.77 0.56
CA ARG A 357 -9.78 -19.22 -0.22
C ARG A 357 -10.78 -18.10 -0.52
N PHE A 358 -10.31 -17.11 -1.27
CA PHE A 358 -11.14 -16.01 -1.80
C PHE A 358 -10.79 -15.76 -3.29
N PRO A 359 -11.68 -15.14 -4.09
CA PRO A 359 -11.46 -14.88 -5.52
C PRO A 359 -10.22 -14.01 -5.80
N SER A 360 -9.48 -14.30 -6.88
CA SER A 360 -8.19 -13.65 -7.15
C SER A 360 -8.27 -12.14 -7.42
N ASP A 361 -9.38 -11.68 -7.98
CA ASP A 361 -9.71 -10.28 -8.24
C ASP A 361 -9.99 -9.47 -6.95
N GLN A 362 -10.26 -10.15 -5.83
CA GLN A 362 -10.53 -9.50 -4.55
C GLN A 362 -9.28 -9.29 -3.68
N ASN A 363 -8.08 -9.65 -4.14
CA ASN A 363 -6.88 -9.66 -3.30
C ASN A 363 -6.60 -8.31 -2.62
N ILE A 364 -6.59 -7.23 -3.39
CA ILE A 364 -6.33 -5.89 -2.86
C ILE A 364 -7.45 -5.42 -1.92
N GLU A 365 -8.69 -5.84 -2.17
CA GLU A 365 -9.83 -5.53 -1.29
C GLU A 365 -9.73 -6.28 0.04
N VAL A 366 -9.37 -7.56 0.02
CA VAL A 366 -9.08 -8.34 1.24
C VAL A 366 -7.93 -7.69 2.03
N ALA A 367 -6.86 -7.27 1.36
CA ALA A 367 -5.74 -6.57 1.99
C ALA A 367 -6.17 -5.23 2.63
N ARG A 368 -7.11 -4.51 2.00
CA ARG A 368 -7.64 -3.23 2.47
C ARG A 368 -8.53 -3.42 3.69
N LYS A 369 -9.48 -4.36 3.63
CA LYS A 369 -10.37 -4.69 4.75
C LYS A 369 -9.62 -5.22 5.96
N ALA A 370 -8.52 -5.96 5.76
CA ALA A 370 -7.65 -6.36 6.86
C ALA A 370 -7.15 -5.16 7.68
N VAL A 371 -6.82 -4.05 7.02
CA VAL A 371 -6.38 -2.81 7.69
C VAL A 371 -7.57 -2.05 8.26
N GLN A 372 -8.65 -1.89 7.48
CA GLN A 372 -9.84 -1.15 7.90
C GLN A 372 -10.55 -1.79 9.11
N THR A 373 -10.36 -3.09 9.36
CA THR A 373 -10.88 -3.78 10.56
C THR A 373 -9.94 -3.74 11.75
N ASN A 374 -8.78 -3.09 11.63
CA ASN A 374 -7.66 -3.16 12.57
C ASN A 374 -7.08 -4.58 12.77
N PHE A 375 -7.51 -5.59 12.00
CA PHE A 375 -6.93 -6.94 12.05
C PHE A 375 -5.43 -6.90 11.72
N VAL A 376 -5.08 -6.04 10.75
CA VAL A 376 -3.72 -5.65 10.41
C VAL A 376 -3.54 -4.17 10.78
N LEU A 377 -2.50 -3.85 11.53
CA LEU A 377 -2.15 -2.46 11.85
C LEU A 377 -0.97 -2.03 10.98
N LEU A 378 -1.04 -0.81 10.44
CA LEU A 378 0.06 -0.19 9.71
C LEU A 378 0.78 0.83 10.59
N TRP A 379 2.02 0.50 10.94
CA TRP A 379 2.88 1.33 11.77
C TRP A 379 4.33 1.16 11.37
N GLU A 380 5.16 2.04 11.92
CA GLU A 380 6.60 1.94 11.83
C GLU A 380 7.25 2.35 13.15
N PHE A 381 8.47 1.90 13.34
CA PHE A 381 9.29 2.14 14.52
C PHE A 381 10.71 2.43 14.07
N ASP A 382 11.30 3.48 14.63
CA ASP A 382 12.74 3.69 14.65
C ASP A 382 13.18 4.07 16.07
N PRO A 383 14.40 3.72 16.51
CA PRO A 383 14.84 3.96 17.89
C PRO A 383 14.79 5.42 18.35
N GLN A 384 14.86 6.39 17.43
CA GLN A 384 14.86 7.82 17.76
C GLN A 384 13.43 8.37 17.89
N GLY A 385 12.55 7.99 16.98
CA GLY A 385 11.16 8.46 16.89
C GLY A 385 10.16 7.61 17.68
N GLY A 386 10.54 6.41 18.10
CA GLY A 386 9.63 5.43 18.69
C GLY A 386 8.65 4.86 17.66
N LEU A 387 7.61 4.19 18.15
CA LEU A 387 6.57 3.60 17.30
C LEU A 387 5.55 4.67 16.91
N ARG A 388 5.09 4.67 15.66
CA ARG A 388 3.95 5.47 15.21
C ARG A 388 3.05 4.70 14.26
N LEU A 389 1.73 4.89 14.41
CA LEU A 389 0.75 4.46 13.43
C LEU A 389 0.86 5.34 12.19
N THR A 390 1.02 4.74 11.02
CA THR A 390 1.06 5.47 9.75
C THR A 390 -0.30 5.49 9.07
N HIS A 391 -1.18 4.55 9.42
CA HIS A 391 -2.57 4.52 8.99
C HIS A 391 -3.49 4.18 10.18
N PRO A 392 -3.77 5.15 11.07
CA PRO A 392 -4.76 4.93 12.13
C PRO A 392 -6.16 4.79 11.54
N VAL A 393 -6.98 3.92 12.13
CA VAL A 393 -8.37 3.70 11.74
C VAL A 393 -9.26 4.02 12.93
N ASP A 394 -9.94 5.17 12.85
CA ASP A 394 -10.78 5.69 13.93
C ASP A 394 -12.16 5.01 13.97
N ASP A 395 -12.73 4.70 12.81
CA ASP A 395 -14.00 3.97 12.66
C ASP A 395 -13.76 2.64 11.92
N PRO A 396 -13.45 1.56 12.64
CA PRO A 396 -13.07 0.30 12.02
C PRO A 396 -14.27 -0.41 11.38
N PHE A 397 -14.07 -0.93 10.18
CA PHE A 397 -15.01 -1.82 9.52
C PHE A 397 -15.31 -3.04 10.41
N PRO A 398 -16.54 -3.57 10.44
CA PRO A 398 -16.88 -4.71 11.29
C PRO A 398 -16.04 -5.95 10.99
N LEU A 399 -15.31 -6.44 12.00
CA LEU A 399 -14.40 -7.57 11.85
C LEU A 399 -15.13 -8.86 11.43
N ALA A 400 -16.32 -9.07 11.99
CA ALA A 400 -17.18 -10.22 11.66
C ALA A 400 -17.50 -10.29 10.15
N GLU A 401 -17.67 -9.16 9.47
CA GLU A 401 -17.94 -9.13 8.02
C GLU A 401 -16.70 -9.50 7.21
N TYR A 402 -15.52 -9.01 7.62
CA TYR A 402 -14.25 -9.36 6.98
C TYR A 402 -13.92 -10.85 7.11
N VAL A 403 -14.05 -11.45 8.30
CA VAL A 403 -13.69 -12.87 8.48
C VAL A 403 -14.63 -13.80 7.72
N LYS A 404 -15.90 -13.43 7.52
CA LYS A 404 -16.88 -14.20 6.73
C LYS A 404 -16.49 -14.30 5.24
N GLU A 405 -15.80 -13.31 4.70
CA GLU A 405 -15.32 -13.31 3.31
C GLU A 405 -14.21 -14.35 3.07
N LEU A 406 -13.51 -14.77 4.13
CA LEU A 406 -12.35 -15.63 4.03
C LEU A 406 -12.73 -17.10 4.22
N GLY A 407 -12.45 -17.93 3.21
CA GLY A 407 -12.76 -19.34 3.26
C GLY A 407 -12.05 -20.11 4.39
N LYS A 408 -10.90 -19.63 4.88
CA LYS A 408 -10.22 -20.20 6.07
C LYS A 408 -10.97 -19.99 7.40
N TYR A 409 -11.99 -19.14 7.43
CA TYR A 409 -12.79 -18.79 8.62
C TYR A 409 -14.28 -19.12 8.48
N ARG A 410 -14.73 -19.76 7.40
CA ARG A 410 -16.16 -20.13 7.18
C ARG A 410 -16.81 -20.96 8.29
N HIS A 411 -16.01 -21.56 9.16
CA HIS A 411 -16.44 -22.46 10.22
C HIS A 411 -16.48 -21.81 11.61
N LEU A 412 -16.03 -20.54 11.74
CA LEU A 412 -15.93 -19.89 13.04
C LEU A 412 -17.31 -19.78 13.69
N SER A 413 -17.37 -20.11 14.99
CA SER A 413 -18.54 -19.80 15.82
C SER A 413 -18.53 -18.33 16.26
N GLU A 414 -19.67 -17.83 16.75
CA GLU A 414 -19.77 -16.49 17.34
C GLU A 414 -18.76 -16.29 18.48
N GLU A 415 -18.54 -17.30 19.33
CA GLU A 415 -17.53 -17.28 20.39
C GLU A 415 -16.11 -17.11 19.84
N GLN A 416 -15.78 -17.80 18.74
CA GLN A 416 -14.47 -17.67 18.12
C GLN A 416 -14.30 -16.29 17.47
N ILE A 417 -15.33 -15.74 16.84
CA ILE A 417 -15.30 -14.38 16.30
C ILE A 417 -15.07 -13.37 17.43
N ALA A 418 -15.80 -13.49 18.54
CA ALA A 418 -15.63 -12.63 19.71
C ALA A 418 -14.21 -12.72 20.31
N HIS A 419 -13.60 -13.91 20.32
CA HIS A 419 -12.18 -14.06 20.72
C HIS A 419 -11.24 -13.29 19.80
N ILE A 420 -11.46 -13.36 18.48
CA ILE A 420 -10.63 -12.62 17.51
C ILE A 420 -10.82 -11.11 17.70
N GLU A 421 -12.05 -10.64 17.84
CA GLU A 421 -12.35 -9.21 18.10
C GLU A 421 -11.65 -8.71 19.37
N ALA A 422 -11.75 -9.46 20.47
CA ALA A 422 -11.06 -9.13 21.71
C ALA A 422 -9.53 -9.14 21.55
N SER A 423 -8.99 -10.04 20.74
CA SER A 423 -7.55 -10.14 20.48
C SER A 423 -7.04 -8.96 19.63
N VAL A 424 -7.80 -8.57 18.60
CA VAL A 424 -7.53 -7.37 17.80
C VAL A 424 -7.59 -6.13 18.68
N ALA A 425 -8.63 -5.96 19.50
CA ALA A 425 -8.76 -4.81 20.39
C ALA A 425 -7.60 -4.70 21.40
N ARG A 426 -7.16 -5.83 21.97
CA ARG A 426 -5.97 -5.88 22.84
C ARG A 426 -4.71 -5.45 22.08
N ASN A 427 -4.52 -5.92 20.84
CA ASN A 427 -3.35 -5.57 20.04
C ASN A 427 -3.35 -4.08 19.64
N VAL A 428 -4.51 -3.54 19.26
CA VAL A 428 -4.70 -2.10 18.98
C VAL A 428 -4.31 -1.28 20.21
N SER A 429 -4.88 -1.59 21.37
CA SER A 429 -4.60 -0.88 22.61
C SER A 429 -3.11 -0.95 22.98
N PHE A 430 -2.48 -2.12 22.80
CA PHE A 430 -1.06 -2.31 23.07
C PHE A 430 -0.17 -1.45 22.15
N VAL A 431 -0.42 -1.49 20.83
CA VAL A 431 0.35 -0.73 19.85
C VAL A 431 0.13 0.78 20.01
N GLN A 432 -1.09 1.21 20.28
CA GLN A 432 -1.38 2.62 20.58
C GLN A 432 -0.69 3.09 21.87
N GLY A 433 -0.64 2.24 22.89
CA GLY A 433 0.11 2.52 24.13
C GLY A 433 1.61 2.72 23.86
N LEU A 434 2.21 1.84 23.04
CA LEU A 434 3.60 1.99 22.60
C LEU A 434 3.82 3.27 21.77
N ALA A 435 2.87 3.63 20.92
CA ALA A 435 2.95 4.83 20.10
C ALA A 435 2.84 6.13 20.92
N ALA A 436 2.04 6.12 21.99
CA ALA A 436 1.86 7.26 22.87
C ALA A 436 3.07 7.48 23.80
N GLY A 437 3.72 6.40 24.21
CA GLY A 437 4.82 6.40 25.18
C GLY A 437 6.18 6.83 24.62
N ARG A 438 6.25 7.91 23.82
CA ARG A 438 7.49 8.43 23.19
C ARG A 438 8.72 8.23 24.09
N PRO A 439 9.83 7.68 23.57
CA PRO A 439 11.06 7.59 24.36
C PRO A 439 11.46 9.00 24.82
N PRO A 440 11.98 9.17 26.05
CA PRO A 440 12.55 10.43 26.46
C PRO A 440 13.61 10.83 25.44
N THR A 441 13.56 12.07 24.94
CA THR A 441 14.57 12.63 24.04
C THR A 441 15.93 12.34 24.66
N ALA A 442 16.73 11.52 23.99
CA ALA A 442 18.11 11.29 24.39
C ALA A 442 18.76 12.68 24.51
N ALA A 443 19.15 13.04 25.74
CA ALA A 443 19.89 14.26 25.97
C ALA A 443 21.12 14.24 25.06
N ALA A 444 21.30 15.31 24.29
CA ALA A 444 22.52 15.50 23.53
C ALA A 444 23.72 15.36 24.48
N ALA A 445 24.54 14.34 24.24
CA ALA A 445 25.82 14.12 24.91
C ALA A 445 26.94 14.32 23.90
#